data_AF-A0A6J8CY53-F1
#
_entry.id   AF-A0A6J8CY53-F1
#
_cell.length_a   1.000
_cell.length_b   1.000
_cell.length_c   1.000
_cell.angle_alpha   90.00
_cell.angle_beta   90.00
_cell.angle_gamma   90.00
#
_symmetry.space_group_name_H-M   'P 1'
#
loop_
_entity.id
_entity.type
_entity.pdbx_description
1 polymer ?
#
loop_
_entity_poly.entity_id
_entity_poly.type
_entity_poly.pdbx_seq_one_letter_code
_entity_poly.pdbx_strand_id
1 'polypeptide(L)'
;MFSYLYLSILELSSLGEDTTVRIQYDGEVRWELPAVLSTSCDMDVTYFPYDSQTCDIEVASWGFHTDAVQLTFLKTNLNLQDYRTNGEFDLVTTSQHSSELIEDGLAYSELLFRIVFERLPGHYIMSVIFPVIITAVLTSVTFILPVESGEKVGYILTVLLALAVLLTLFADNMPTTSKHTSVLVVFLTVTLGLACVVIIITILIIRLYHEPDHYIAPNWIHSLVRTFRKSQCSPTSVNHLDKSAVTENNPPDRQV
;
A
#
# COMPACT_ATOMS: atom_id res chain seq x y z
N MET A 1 -12.10 34.99 -18.20
CA MET A 1 -10.99 34.33 -17.50
C MET A 1 -11.65 33.66 -16.31
N PHE A 2 -11.79 32.34 -16.37
CA PHE A 2 -12.69 31.55 -15.52
C PHE A 2 -12.19 31.55 -14.07
N SER A 3 -12.75 32.43 -13.25
CA SER A 3 -12.52 32.51 -11.82
C SER A 3 -13.35 31.42 -11.12
N TYR A 4 -12.62 30.44 -10.60
CA TYR A 4 -12.98 29.53 -9.50
C TYR A 4 -13.97 28.40 -9.83
N LEU A 5 -13.39 27.38 -10.46
CA LEU A 5 -13.83 25.99 -10.36
C LEU A 5 -14.01 25.60 -8.88
N TYR A 6 -15.24 25.23 -8.54
CA TYR A 6 -15.64 24.31 -7.45
C TYR A 6 -15.27 24.74 -6.02
N LEU A 7 -16.30 25.13 -5.26
CA LEU A 7 -16.34 24.76 -3.84
C LEU A 7 -16.03 23.26 -3.76
N SER A 8 -15.35 22.83 -2.69
CA SER A 8 -15.12 21.41 -2.38
C SER A 8 -16.32 20.49 -2.68
N ILE A 9 -17.56 20.98 -2.67
CA ILE A 9 -18.77 20.26 -3.08
C ILE A 9 -18.88 20.11 -4.61
N LEU A 10 -18.74 18.88 -5.09
CA LEU A 10 -18.89 18.47 -6.49
C LEU A 10 -20.36 18.25 -6.89
N GLU A 11 -21.13 17.60 -6.01
CA GLU A 11 -22.55 17.34 -6.23
C GLU A 11 -23.32 17.49 -4.91
N LEU A 12 -24.47 18.15 -4.98
CA LEU A 12 -25.44 18.22 -3.88
C LEU A 12 -26.75 17.61 -4.38
N SER A 13 -27.11 16.45 -3.82
CA SER A 13 -28.42 15.84 -4.08
C SER A 13 -29.31 15.99 -2.85
N SER A 14 -30.42 16.72 -3.01
CA SER A 14 -31.44 16.84 -1.95
C SER A 14 -32.24 15.54 -1.86
N LEU A 15 -32.25 14.93 -0.68
CA LEU A 15 -33.02 13.73 -0.37
C LEU A 15 -34.46 14.12 0.01
N GLY A 16 -35.21 14.69 -0.94
CA GLY A 16 -36.62 15.05 -0.76
C GLY A 16 -37.11 15.99 -1.85
N GLU A 17 -38.23 15.63 -2.49
CA GLU A 17 -38.84 16.40 -3.59
C GLU A 17 -39.58 17.66 -3.12
N ASP A 18 -39.85 17.80 -1.81
CA ASP A 18 -40.43 19.00 -1.19
C ASP A 18 -39.83 19.21 0.20
N THR A 19 -38.87 20.13 0.34
CA THR A 19 -38.34 20.49 1.67
C THR A 19 -39.18 21.59 2.29
N THR A 20 -39.75 21.29 3.46
CA THR A 20 -40.60 22.25 4.18
C THR A 20 -39.74 23.23 4.97
N VAL A 21 -40.11 24.50 4.91
CA VAL A 21 -39.46 25.58 5.66
C VAL A 21 -40.35 25.92 6.86
N ARG A 22 -39.79 25.93 8.06
CA ARG A 22 -40.52 26.30 9.28
C ARG A 22 -40.31 27.77 9.59
N ILE A 23 -41.41 28.52 9.69
CA ILE A 23 -41.40 29.95 9.97
C ILE A 23 -42.02 30.18 11.36
N GLN A 24 -41.33 30.95 12.21
CA GLN A 24 -41.81 31.35 13.53
C GLN A 24 -42.44 32.76 13.50
N TYR A 25 -43.22 33.09 14.54
CA TYR A 25 -43.99 34.34 14.62
C TYR A 25 -43.12 35.61 14.71
N ASP A 26 -41.86 35.45 15.12
CA ASP A 26 -40.85 36.51 15.23
C ASP A 26 -40.05 36.72 13.93
N GLY A 27 -40.35 35.93 12.89
CA GLY A 27 -39.66 35.98 11.61
C GLY A 27 -38.45 35.04 11.53
N GLU A 28 -38.16 34.22 12.54
CA GLU A 28 -37.11 33.20 12.43
C GLU A 28 -37.53 32.12 11.42
N VAL A 29 -36.70 31.92 10.39
CA VAL A 29 -36.90 30.93 9.34
C VAL A 29 -35.90 29.80 9.54
N ARG A 30 -36.39 28.57 9.70
CA ARG A 30 -35.57 27.37 9.84
C ARG A 30 -35.81 26.43 8.66
N TRP A 31 -34.73 26.14 7.94
CA TRP A 31 -34.72 25.22 6.81
C TRP A 31 -33.71 24.10 7.06
N GLU A 32 -34.19 22.86 7.08
CA GLU A 32 -33.37 21.67 7.30
C GLU A 32 -33.44 20.81 6.04
N LEU A 33 -32.33 20.77 5.28
CA LEU A 33 -32.24 20.04 4.03
C LEU A 33 -31.50 18.70 4.26
N PRO A 34 -32.17 17.54 4.15
CA PRO A 34 -31.45 16.28 4.05
C PRO A 34 -30.76 16.23 2.68
N ALA A 35 -29.44 16.10 2.66
CA ALA A 35 -28.67 16.09 1.42
C ALA A 35 -27.51 15.11 1.46
N VAL A 36 -27.18 14.55 0.30
CA VAL A 36 -25.91 13.87 0.08
C VAL A 36 -24.97 14.86 -0.59
N LEU A 37 -23.86 15.11 0.07
CA LEU A 37 -22.78 15.96 -0.40
C LEU A 37 -21.66 15.07 -0.94
N SER A 38 -21.33 15.22 -2.21
CA SER A 38 -20.11 14.68 -2.80
C SER A 38 -19.06 15.78 -2.80
N THR A 39 -17.91 15.55 -2.17
CA THR A 39 -16.86 16.56 -2.04
C THR A 39 -15.52 16.08 -2.59
N SER A 40 -14.77 16.97 -3.22
CA SER A 40 -13.39 16.78 -3.61
C SER A 40 -12.47 17.01 -2.41
N CYS A 41 -11.55 16.08 -2.17
CA CYS A 41 -10.56 16.15 -1.12
C CYS A 41 -9.22 15.63 -1.66
N ASP A 42 -8.12 16.31 -1.33
CA ASP A 42 -6.78 15.88 -1.71
C ASP A 42 -6.29 14.82 -0.72
N MET A 43 -6.13 13.60 -1.20
CA MET A 43 -5.83 12.44 -0.37
C MET A 43 -4.31 12.23 -0.26
N ASP A 44 -3.78 12.17 0.96
CA ASP A 44 -2.38 11.83 1.20
C ASP A 44 -2.23 10.32 1.40
N VAL A 45 -1.74 9.63 0.38
CA VAL A 45 -1.57 8.16 0.39
C VAL A 45 -0.14 7.73 0.75
N THR A 46 0.72 8.62 1.24
CA THR A 46 2.14 8.33 1.49
C THR A 46 2.34 7.10 2.39
N TYR A 47 1.59 7.00 3.48
CA TYR A 47 1.71 5.92 4.48
C TYR A 47 0.61 4.85 4.40
N PHE A 48 -0.05 4.73 3.25
CA PHE A 48 -1.06 3.71 3.02
C PHE A 48 -0.59 2.29 3.44
N PRO A 49 -1.39 1.47 4.14
CA PRO A 49 -2.80 1.67 4.54
C PRO A 49 -2.98 2.31 5.94
N TYR A 50 -1.91 2.82 6.54
CA TYR A 50 -1.92 3.52 7.83
C TYR A 50 -1.93 5.04 7.61
N ASP A 51 -2.83 5.49 6.74
CA ASP A 51 -3.00 6.87 6.34
C ASP A 51 -4.15 7.55 7.11
N SER A 52 -3.96 8.84 7.40
CA SER A 52 -4.99 9.73 7.91
C SER A 52 -5.31 10.78 6.85
N GLN A 53 -6.60 11.03 6.63
CA GLN A 53 -7.11 11.90 5.58
C GLN A 53 -7.80 13.10 6.20
N THR A 54 -7.43 14.30 5.77
CA THR A 54 -8.06 15.55 6.23
C THR A 54 -8.83 16.16 5.07
N CYS A 55 -10.15 16.21 5.20
CA CYS A 55 -11.02 16.76 4.18
C CYS A 55 -11.75 17.98 4.70
N ASP A 56 -11.65 19.06 3.93
CA ASP A 56 -12.28 20.33 4.22
C ASP A 56 -13.52 20.48 3.31
N ILE A 57 -14.68 20.69 3.93
CA ILE A 57 -15.93 21.00 3.25
C ILE A 57 -16.19 22.48 3.43
N GLU A 58 -16.36 23.18 2.32
CA GLU A 58 -16.42 24.63 2.25
C GLU A 58 -17.83 25.03 1.82
N VAL A 59 -18.45 25.93 2.58
CA VAL A 59 -19.79 26.46 2.29
C VAL A 59 -19.68 27.98 2.29
N ALA A 60 -19.89 28.60 1.14
CA ALA A 60 -19.75 30.04 0.96
C ALA A 60 -21.00 30.70 0.35
N SER A 61 -21.21 31.98 0.67
CA SER A 61 -22.30 32.79 0.11
C SER A 61 -21.93 33.38 -1.25
N TRP A 62 -21.74 32.54 -2.28
CA TRP A 62 -21.19 32.96 -3.60
C TRP A 62 -21.96 34.13 -4.29
N GLY A 63 -23.26 34.28 -4.00
CA GLY A 63 -24.10 35.35 -4.58
C GLY A 63 -24.23 36.62 -3.74
N PHE A 64 -23.67 36.64 -2.53
CA PHE A 64 -23.88 37.72 -1.58
C PHE A 64 -22.60 38.02 -0.80
N HIS A 65 -22.23 39.29 -0.76
CA HIS A 65 -21.14 39.76 0.07
C HIS A 65 -21.51 39.70 1.55
N THR A 66 -20.50 39.81 2.40
CA THR A 66 -20.60 39.76 3.87
C THR A 66 -21.52 40.84 4.46
N ASP A 67 -21.73 41.96 3.77
CA ASP A 67 -22.66 43.03 4.18
C ASP A 67 -24.14 42.67 3.99
N ALA A 68 -24.44 41.75 3.07
CA ALA A 68 -25.79 41.26 2.80
C ALA A 68 -26.09 39.93 3.51
N VAL A 69 -25.16 38.97 3.46
CA VAL A 69 -25.31 37.64 4.05
C VAL A 69 -24.05 37.26 4.81
N GLN A 70 -24.22 36.99 6.10
CA GLN A 70 -23.15 36.47 6.96
C GLN A 70 -23.50 35.05 7.41
N LEU A 71 -22.62 34.10 7.12
CA LEU A 71 -22.74 32.72 7.55
C LEU A 71 -22.11 32.56 8.94
N THR A 72 -22.83 31.92 9.85
CA THR A 72 -22.34 31.65 11.21
C THR A 72 -22.74 30.24 11.65
N PHE A 73 -21.93 29.62 12.51
CA PHE A 73 -22.27 28.31 13.06
C PHE A 73 -23.28 28.45 14.19
N LEU A 74 -24.39 27.69 14.11
CA LEU A 74 -25.40 27.61 15.17
C LEU A 74 -24.91 26.90 16.44
N LYS A 75 -23.96 25.96 16.28
CA LYS A 75 -23.36 25.17 17.37
C LYS A 75 -21.85 25.21 17.25
N THR A 76 -21.15 24.97 18.35
CA THR A 76 -19.68 24.96 18.42
C THR A 76 -19.03 23.68 17.88
N ASN A 77 -19.78 22.59 17.74
CA ASN A 77 -19.31 21.31 17.22
C ASN A 77 -20.35 20.68 16.31
N LEU A 78 -19.90 19.82 15.39
CA LEU A 78 -20.77 18.99 14.57
C LEU A 78 -21.55 18.00 15.43
N ASN A 79 -22.85 17.84 15.14
CA ASN A 79 -23.68 16.86 15.82
C ASN A 79 -23.48 15.47 15.20
N LEU A 80 -22.87 14.56 15.95
CA LEU A 80 -22.56 13.20 15.51
C LEU A 80 -23.50 12.13 16.09
N GLN A 81 -24.67 12.51 16.64
CA GLN A 81 -25.60 11.55 17.27
C GLN A 81 -26.10 10.47 16.31
N ASP A 82 -26.38 10.84 15.06
CA ASP A 82 -26.85 9.91 14.02
C ASP A 82 -25.71 9.36 13.13
N TYR A 83 -24.45 9.63 13.51
CA TYR A 83 -23.30 9.13 12.77
C TYR A 83 -23.21 7.60 12.86
N ARG A 84 -23.06 6.96 11.71
CA ARG A 84 -22.78 5.52 11.61
C ARG A 84 -21.32 5.33 11.22
N THR A 85 -20.61 4.53 12.00
CA THR A 85 -19.22 4.18 11.75
C THR A 85 -19.06 3.46 10.41
N ASN A 86 -18.01 3.82 9.66
CA ASN A 86 -17.66 3.18 8.40
C ASN A 86 -16.70 1.99 8.66
N GLY A 87 -16.74 0.96 7.80
CA GLY A 87 -15.89 -0.23 7.93
C GLY A 87 -14.47 -0.07 7.36
N GLU A 88 -14.22 1.00 6.61
CA GLU A 88 -12.96 1.35 5.98
C GLU A 88 -12.27 2.53 6.66
N PHE A 89 -13.04 3.47 7.21
CA PHE A 89 -12.53 4.67 7.87
C PHE A 89 -13.16 4.89 9.25
N ASP A 90 -12.34 5.31 10.20
CA ASP A 90 -12.78 5.81 11.50
C ASP A 90 -12.77 7.34 11.52
N LEU A 91 -13.77 7.93 12.18
CA LEU A 91 -13.88 9.39 12.33
C LEU A 91 -13.10 9.82 13.57
N VAL A 92 -11.93 10.45 13.37
CA VAL A 92 -11.02 10.80 14.46
C VAL A 92 -11.40 12.15 15.07
N THR A 93 -11.55 13.18 14.24
CA THR A 93 -11.79 14.55 14.73
C THR A 93 -12.59 15.35 13.72
N THR A 94 -13.46 16.22 14.23
CA THR A 94 -14.13 17.24 13.46
C THR A 94 -13.79 18.61 14.02
N SER A 95 -13.62 19.59 13.14
CA SER A 95 -13.42 20.99 13.52
C SER A 95 -14.13 21.89 12.54
N GLN A 96 -14.49 23.09 12.99
CA GLN A 96 -15.24 24.04 12.19
C GLN A 96 -14.65 25.44 12.37
N HIS A 97 -14.50 26.17 11.27
CA HIS A 97 -13.89 27.49 11.24
C HIS A 97 -14.64 28.39 10.27
N SER A 98 -14.92 29.63 10.69
CA SER A 98 -15.53 30.64 9.82
C SER A 98 -14.42 31.50 9.25
N SER A 99 -14.45 31.70 7.95
CA SER A 99 -13.45 32.46 7.19
C SER A 99 -14.17 33.51 6.32
N GLU A 100 -13.40 34.46 5.81
CA GLU A 100 -13.86 35.39 4.79
C GLU A 100 -13.00 35.20 3.54
N LEU A 101 -13.64 34.88 2.43
CA LEU A 101 -12.99 34.77 1.14
C LEU A 101 -12.98 36.16 0.49
N ILE A 102 -11.78 36.69 0.20
CA ILE A 102 -11.62 37.98 -0.47
C ILE A 102 -11.28 37.76 -1.93
N GLU A 103 -12.18 38.14 -2.83
CA GLU A 103 -12.02 38.02 -4.27
C GLU A 103 -12.39 39.34 -4.94
N ASP A 104 -11.51 39.86 -5.80
CA ASP A 104 -11.70 41.13 -6.51
C ASP A 104 -12.05 42.33 -5.61
N GLY A 105 -11.58 42.32 -4.36
CA GLY A 105 -11.82 43.36 -3.36
C GLY A 105 -13.17 43.25 -2.64
N LEU A 106 -13.93 42.18 -2.90
CA LEU A 106 -15.21 41.87 -2.27
C LEU A 106 -15.03 40.71 -1.29
N ALA A 107 -15.64 40.81 -0.11
CA ALA A 107 -15.57 39.79 0.92
C ALA A 107 -16.84 38.92 0.91
N TYR A 108 -16.66 37.60 0.86
CA TYR A 108 -17.72 36.60 0.91
C TYR A 108 -17.59 35.78 2.18
N SER A 109 -18.71 35.48 2.83
CA SER A 109 -18.70 34.70 4.06
C SER A 109 -18.52 33.21 3.73
N GLU A 110 -17.61 32.55 4.43
CA GLU A 110 -17.27 31.13 4.25
C GLU A 110 -17.27 30.36 5.56
N LEU A 111 -17.81 29.14 5.53
CA LEU A 111 -17.75 28.17 6.62
C LEU A 111 -16.96 26.95 6.15
N LEU A 112 -15.92 26.61 6.91
CA LEU A 112 -15.07 25.44 6.69
C LEU A 112 -15.38 24.38 7.74
N PHE A 113 -15.73 23.18 7.28
CA PHE A 113 -15.86 21.98 8.10
C PHE A 113 -14.70 21.04 7.79
N ARG A 114 -13.78 20.90 8.73
CA ARG A 114 -12.64 20.01 8.61
C ARG A 114 -12.93 18.70 9.30
N ILE A 115 -12.84 17.61 8.55
CA ILE A 115 -13.10 16.27 9.02
C ILE A 115 -11.84 15.43 8.82
N VAL A 116 -11.39 14.78 9.90
CA VAL A 116 -10.22 13.90 9.89
C VAL A 116 -10.68 12.46 10.01
N PHE A 117 -10.34 11.67 9.00
CA PHE A 117 -10.59 10.24 8.93
C PHE A 117 -9.28 9.44 9.05
N GLU A 118 -9.32 8.27 9.68
CA GLU A 118 -8.21 7.33 9.72
C GLU A 118 -8.62 6.00 9.09
N ARG A 119 -7.79 5.45 8.21
CA ARG A 119 -8.10 4.20 7.52
C ARG A 119 -7.91 2.99 8.44
N LEU A 120 -8.82 2.04 8.36
CA LEU A 120 -8.72 0.73 9.03
C LEU A 120 -7.90 -0.24 8.16
N PRO A 121 -6.67 -0.62 8.55
CA PRO A 121 -5.73 -1.32 7.66
C PRO A 121 -5.98 -2.84 7.56
N GLY A 122 -6.86 -3.40 8.39
CA GLY A 122 -7.00 -4.85 8.59
C GLY A 122 -7.22 -5.64 7.30
N HIS A 123 -8.05 -5.14 6.38
CA HIS A 123 -8.30 -5.78 5.10
C HIS A 123 -7.03 -5.81 4.21
N TYR A 124 -6.29 -4.72 4.13
CA TYR A 124 -5.09 -4.62 3.30
C TYR A 124 -3.95 -5.50 3.83
N ILE A 125 -3.81 -5.61 5.15
CA ILE A 125 -2.83 -6.52 5.76
C ILE A 125 -3.11 -7.97 5.34
N MET A 126 -4.36 -8.41 5.42
CA MET A 126 -4.73 -9.79 5.11
C MET A 126 -4.76 -10.11 3.61
N SER A 127 -5.19 -9.16 2.78
CA SER A 127 -5.40 -9.40 1.34
C SER A 127 -4.20 -9.01 0.47
N VAL A 128 -3.29 -8.16 0.95
CA VAL A 128 -2.13 -7.69 0.17
C VAL A 128 -0.82 -8.11 0.84
N ILE A 129 -0.58 -7.70 2.08
CA ILE A 129 0.72 -7.94 2.75
C ILE A 129 0.96 -9.44 2.94
N PHE A 130 -0.04 -10.17 3.44
CA PHE A 130 0.10 -11.60 3.71
C PHE A 130 0.39 -12.43 2.44
N PRO A 131 -0.34 -12.28 1.31
CA PRO A 131 0.02 -12.95 0.06
C PRO A 131 1.39 -12.57 -0.50
N VAL A 132 1.85 -11.32 -0.34
CA VAL A 132 3.20 -10.91 -0.78
C VAL A 132 4.29 -11.60 0.03
N ILE A 133 4.10 -11.75 1.34
CA ILE A 133 5.03 -12.49 2.19
C ILE A 133 5.11 -13.95 1.74
N ILE A 134 3.97 -14.58 1.43
CA ILE A 134 3.92 -15.96 0.91
C ILE A 134 4.66 -16.06 -0.42
N THR A 135 4.42 -15.15 -1.36
CA THR A 135 5.11 -15.18 -2.66
C THR A 135 6.62 -14.96 -2.51
N ALA A 136 7.07 -14.13 -1.56
CA ALA A 136 8.49 -13.95 -1.27
C ALA A 136 9.17 -15.21 -0.68
N VAL A 137 8.43 -16.00 0.12
CA VAL A 137 8.91 -17.31 0.57
C VAL A 137 8.98 -18.29 -0.61
N LEU A 138 7.96 -18.31 -1.47
CA LEU A 138 7.93 -19.16 -2.66
C LEU A 138 9.06 -18.82 -3.65
N THR A 139 9.36 -17.54 -3.88
CA THR A 139 10.52 -17.19 -4.73
C THR A 139 11.83 -17.73 -4.18
N SER A 140 12.01 -17.76 -2.87
CA SER A 140 13.20 -18.34 -2.20
C SER A 140 13.31 -19.86 -2.39
N VAL A 141 12.17 -20.58 -2.37
CA VAL A 141 12.11 -22.04 -2.59
C VAL A 141 12.63 -22.46 -3.97
N THR A 142 12.58 -21.56 -4.96
CA THR A 142 13.16 -21.78 -6.31
C THR A 142 14.61 -22.26 -6.29
N PHE A 143 15.42 -21.75 -5.37
CA PHE A 143 16.84 -22.10 -5.29
C PHE A 143 17.07 -23.49 -4.69
N ILE A 144 16.13 -23.97 -3.88
CA ILE A 144 16.16 -25.30 -3.26
C ILE A 144 15.75 -26.37 -4.27
N LEU A 145 14.84 -26.03 -5.20
CA LEU A 145 14.34 -26.98 -6.20
C LEU A 145 15.44 -27.38 -7.20
N PRO A 146 15.79 -28.68 -7.31
CA PRO A 146 16.80 -29.14 -8.25
C PRO A 146 16.33 -28.98 -9.71
N VAL A 147 17.30 -28.80 -10.62
CA VAL A 147 17.02 -28.56 -12.06
C VAL A 147 16.56 -29.84 -12.76
N GLU A 148 16.89 -31.02 -12.22
CA GLU A 148 16.56 -32.33 -12.79
C GLU A 148 15.06 -32.61 -12.86
N SER A 149 14.25 -31.96 -12.04
CA SER A 149 12.80 -32.17 -12.00
C SER A 149 12.05 -31.66 -13.23
N GLY A 150 12.66 -30.82 -14.08
CA GLY A 150 12.02 -30.22 -15.26
C GLY A 150 10.95 -29.15 -14.96
N GLU A 151 10.28 -29.24 -13.80
CA GLU A 151 9.22 -28.33 -13.37
C GLU A 151 9.70 -26.96 -12.85
N LYS A 152 11.02 -26.77 -12.74
CA LYS A 152 11.60 -25.55 -12.16
C LYS A 152 11.23 -24.28 -12.92
N VAL A 153 11.21 -24.34 -14.26
CA VAL A 153 10.84 -23.19 -15.09
C VAL A 153 9.34 -22.86 -14.93
N GLY A 154 8.50 -23.89 -14.90
CA GLY A 154 7.06 -23.73 -14.69
C GLY A 154 6.74 -23.09 -13.34
N TYR A 155 7.38 -23.57 -12.26
CA TYR A 155 7.27 -23.00 -10.92
C TYR A 155 7.62 -21.51 -10.87
N ILE A 156 8.72 -21.12 -11.52
CA ILE A 156 9.20 -19.74 -11.51
C ILE A 156 8.23 -18.81 -12.24
N LEU A 157 7.72 -19.24 -13.39
CA LEU A 157 6.77 -18.46 -14.18
C LEU A 157 5.44 -18.30 -13.43
N THR A 158 4.94 -19.34 -12.76
CA THR A 158 3.70 -19.23 -11.98
C THR A 158 3.83 -18.30 -10.79
N VAL A 159 4.97 -18.32 -10.08
CA VAL A 159 5.24 -17.39 -8.98
C VAL A 159 5.36 -15.94 -9.49
N LEU A 160 6.00 -15.71 -10.64
CA LEU A 160 6.06 -14.38 -11.26
C LEU A 160 4.67 -13.86 -11.63
N LEU A 161 3.88 -14.70 -12.30
CA LEU A 161 2.53 -14.33 -12.73
C LEU A 161 1.63 -14.04 -11.52
N ALA A 162 1.71 -14.86 -10.47
CA ALA A 162 0.96 -14.63 -9.23
C ALA A 162 1.34 -13.28 -8.57
N LEU A 163 2.64 -12.97 -8.51
CA LEU A 163 3.12 -11.68 -8.00
C LEU A 163 2.65 -10.51 -8.88
N ALA A 164 2.76 -10.61 -10.21
CA ALA A 164 2.32 -9.57 -11.13
C ALA A 164 0.80 -9.31 -11.04
N VAL A 165 -0.02 -10.36 -10.97
CA VAL A 165 -1.48 -10.24 -10.83
C VAL A 165 -1.86 -9.57 -9.51
N LEU A 166 -1.22 -9.97 -8.40
CA LEU A 166 -1.48 -9.36 -7.09
C LEU A 166 -1.18 -7.86 -7.09
N LEU A 167 -0.12 -7.46 -7.80
CA LEU A 167 0.27 -6.06 -7.94
C LEU A 167 -0.69 -5.27 -8.82
N THR A 168 -1.10 -5.81 -9.96
CA THR A 168 -2.08 -5.17 -10.84
C THR A 168 -3.40 -4.98 -10.10
N LEU A 169 -3.89 -6.00 -9.39
CA LEU A 169 -5.10 -5.90 -8.59
C LEU A 169 -4.99 -4.79 -7.54
N PHE A 170 -3.85 -4.68 -6.87
CA PHE A 170 -3.64 -3.62 -5.89
C PHE A 170 -3.57 -2.22 -6.53
N ALA A 171 -2.86 -2.10 -7.66
CA ALA A 171 -2.75 -0.84 -8.39
C ALA A 171 -4.10 -0.33 -8.90
N ASP A 172 -4.99 -1.22 -9.33
CA ASP A 172 -6.35 -0.86 -9.81
C ASP A 172 -7.26 -0.31 -8.70
N ASN A 173 -7.00 -0.69 -7.43
CA ASN A 173 -7.79 -0.24 -6.29
C ASN A 173 -7.24 1.03 -5.62
N MET A 174 -6.00 1.44 -5.94
CA MET A 174 -5.40 2.64 -5.38
C MET A 174 -5.68 3.84 -6.29
N PRO A 175 -6.07 5.01 -5.76
CA PRO A 175 -6.24 6.19 -6.60
C PRO A 175 -4.94 6.53 -7.33
N THR A 176 -5.03 6.80 -8.63
CA THR A 176 -3.88 7.16 -9.48
C THR A 176 -3.48 8.61 -9.23
N THR A 177 -2.92 8.89 -8.04
CA THR A 177 -2.39 10.22 -7.71
C THR A 177 -0.88 10.22 -7.91
N SER A 178 -0.39 11.08 -8.81
CA SER A 178 1.06 11.28 -9.00
C SER A 178 1.70 12.17 -7.94
N LYS A 179 0.88 12.85 -7.12
CA LYS A 179 1.33 13.84 -6.12
C LYS A 179 2.02 13.17 -4.92
N HIS A 180 1.45 12.08 -4.42
CA HIS A 180 1.96 11.31 -3.30
C HIS A 180 2.05 9.84 -3.70
N THR A 181 3.27 9.28 -3.73
CA THR A 181 3.47 7.85 -4.01
C THR A 181 3.53 7.10 -2.68
N SER A 182 2.73 6.05 -2.53
CA SER A 182 2.69 5.27 -1.28
C SER A 182 3.96 4.42 -1.10
N VAL A 183 4.42 4.33 0.15
CA VAL A 183 5.58 3.48 0.51
C VAL A 183 5.30 2.02 0.17
N LEU A 184 4.04 1.56 0.33
CA LEU A 184 3.63 0.21 -0.01
C LEU A 184 3.81 -0.07 -1.52
N VAL A 185 3.36 0.83 -2.41
CA VAL A 185 3.56 0.65 -3.87
C VAL A 185 5.04 0.58 -4.22
N VAL A 186 5.89 1.40 -3.60
CA VAL A 186 7.34 1.34 -3.82
C VAL A 186 7.90 -0.01 -3.39
N PHE A 187 7.56 -0.49 -2.20
CA PHE A 187 7.97 -1.80 -1.69
C PHE A 187 7.55 -2.94 -2.63
N LEU A 188 6.30 -2.91 -3.07
CA LEU A 188 5.70 -3.86 -3.99
C LEU A 188 6.40 -3.87 -5.37
N THR A 189 6.70 -2.69 -5.91
CA THR A 189 7.42 -2.53 -7.19
C THR A 189 8.86 -3.04 -7.09
N VAL A 190 9.55 -2.76 -5.99
CA VAL A 190 10.90 -3.28 -5.72
C VAL A 190 10.87 -4.80 -5.61
N THR A 191 9.86 -5.37 -4.94
CA THR A 191 9.69 -6.83 -4.81
C THR A 191 9.49 -7.50 -6.17
N LEU A 192 8.72 -6.89 -7.07
CA LEU A 192 8.59 -7.35 -8.46
C LEU A 192 9.93 -7.31 -9.21
N GLY A 193 10.66 -6.20 -9.10
CA GLY A 193 11.98 -6.06 -9.72
C GLY A 193 12.95 -7.14 -9.24
N LEU A 194 13.00 -7.41 -7.94
CA LEU A 194 13.80 -8.47 -7.35
C LEU A 194 13.36 -9.86 -7.83
N ALA A 195 12.06 -10.11 -7.91
CA ALA A 195 11.54 -11.36 -8.47
C ALA A 195 12.04 -11.55 -9.91
N CYS A 196 11.91 -10.55 -10.79
CA CYS A 196 12.45 -10.61 -12.16
C CYS A 196 13.95 -10.94 -12.21
N VAL A 197 14.76 -10.34 -11.32
CA VAL A 197 16.21 -10.63 -11.23
C VAL A 197 16.46 -12.10 -10.84
N VAL A 198 15.72 -12.63 -9.85
CA VAL A 198 15.81 -14.05 -9.45
C VAL A 198 15.53 -14.99 -10.62
N ILE A 199 14.57 -14.65 -11.49
CA ILE A 199 14.22 -15.45 -12.67
C ILE A 199 15.36 -15.46 -13.67
N ILE A 200 15.92 -14.29 -13.99
CA ILE A 200 17.05 -14.17 -14.93
C ILE A 200 18.24 -15.00 -14.43
N ILE A 201 18.58 -14.89 -13.14
CA ILE A 201 19.65 -15.68 -12.52
C ILE A 201 19.34 -17.17 -12.63
N THR A 202 18.10 -17.58 -12.37
CA THR A 202 17.73 -18.99 -12.42
C THR A 202 17.77 -19.56 -13.82
N ILE A 203 17.34 -18.80 -14.84
CA ILE A 203 17.48 -19.19 -16.25
C ILE A 203 18.96 -19.36 -16.60
N LEU A 204 19.83 -18.45 -16.14
CA LEU A 204 21.28 -18.56 -16.34
C LEU A 204 21.85 -19.82 -15.69
N ILE A 205 21.44 -20.15 -14.46
CA ILE A 205 21.84 -21.38 -13.76
C ILE A 205 21.41 -22.62 -14.55
N ILE A 206 20.17 -22.65 -15.05
CA ILE A 206 19.66 -23.78 -15.84
C ILE A 206 20.45 -23.93 -17.15
N ARG A 207 20.80 -22.81 -17.80
CA ARG A 207 21.61 -22.81 -19.04
C ARG A 207 23.01 -23.35 -18.79
N LEU A 208 23.69 -22.89 -17.72
CA LEU A 208 25.01 -23.41 -17.34
C LEU A 208 24.97 -24.89 -16.92
N TYR A 209 23.87 -25.35 -16.31
CA TYR A 209 23.71 -26.74 -15.90
C TYR A 209 23.59 -27.71 -17.09
N HIS A 210 22.94 -27.29 -18.18
CA HIS A 210 22.74 -28.10 -19.39
C HIS A 210 23.90 -28.00 -20.40
N GLU A 211 24.94 -27.24 -20.08
CA GLU A 211 26.08 -27.07 -20.98
C GLU A 211 27.00 -28.31 -20.88
N PRO A 212 27.34 -28.97 -22.01
CA PRO A 212 28.11 -30.22 -21.98
C PRO A 212 29.57 -30.00 -21.50
N ASP A 213 30.16 -31.03 -20.88
CA ASP A 213 31.48 -31.07 -20.20
C ASP A 213 32.70 -30.54 -21.00
N HIS A 214 32.53 -30.16 -22.27
CA HIS A 214 33.59 -29.64 -23.12
C HIS A 214 33.73 -28.11 -23.11
N TYR A 215 32.88 -27.38 -22.36
CA TYR A 215 32.99 -25.93 -22.24
C TYR A 215 33.88 -25.53 -21.05
N ILE A 216 35.02 -24.89 -21.33
CA ILE A 216 35.89 -24.31 -20.29
C ILE A 216 35.16 -23.07 -19.75
N ALA A 217 34.60 -23.17 -18.54
CA ALA A 217 33.98 -22.04 -17.87
C ALA A 217 34.97 -20.86 -17.83
N PRO A 218 34.57 -19.66 -18.26
CA PRO A 218 35.49 -18.53 -18.34
C PRO A 218 36.07 -18.19 -16.96
N ASN A 219 37.35 -17.82 -16.92
CA ASN A 219 38.15 -17.70 -15.69
C ASN A 219 37.53 -16.78 -14.61
N TRP A 220 36.67 -15.83 -15.00
CA TRP A 220 35.95 -14.96 -14.07
C TRP A 220 34.95 -15.74 -13.20
N ILE A 221 34.30 -16.79 -13.72
CA ILE A 221 33.37 -17.64 -12.96
C ILE A 221 34.14 -18.45 -11.91
N HIS A 222 35.28 -19.03 -12.28
CA HIS A 222 36.16 -19.72 -11.33
C HIS A 222 36.67 -18.78 -10.23
N SER A 223 37.01 -17.54 -10.58
CA SER A 223 37.42 -16.54 -9.60
C SER A 223 36.28 -16.19 -8.64
N LEU A 224 35.07 -15.98 -9.18
CA LEU A 224 33.87 -15.65 -8.42
C LEU A 224 33.50 -16.81 -7.47
N VAL A 225 33.39 -18.04 -7.96
CA VAL A 225 33.12 -19.24 -7.15
C VAL A 225 34.20 -19.46 -6.07
N ARG A 226 35.49 -19.27 -6.38
CA ARG A 226 36.57 -19.35 -5.39
C ARG A 226 36.47 -18.27 -4.32
N THR A 227 35.98 -17.08 -4.67
CA THR A 227 35.83 -15.95 -3.75
C THR A 227 34.64 -16.18 -2.82
N PHE A 228 33.50 -16.66 -3.35
CA PHE A 228 32.34 -17.06 -2.54
C PHE A 228 32.64 -18.28 -1.65
N ARG A 229 33.41 -19.27 -2.14
CA ARG A 229 33.82 -20.42 -1.32
C ARG A 229 34.80 -20.02 -0.20
N LYS A 230 35.63 -19.00 -0.42
CA LYS A 230 36.49 -18.43 0.63
C LYS A 230 35.72 -17.61 1.66
N SER A 231 34.60 -16.96 1.29
CA SER A 231 33.77 -16.23 2.25
C SER A 231 32.86 -17.13 3.08
N GLN A 232 32.52 -18.33 2.59
CA GLN A 232 31.65 -19.29 3.27
C GLN A 232 32.42 -20.34 4.12
N CYS A 233 33.72 -20.53 3.86
CA CYS A 233 34.62 -21.33 4.71
C CYS A 233 35.52 -20.43 5.56
N SER A 234 35.02 -19.93 6.70
CA SER A 234 35.90 -19.67 7.84
C SER A 234 36.15 -21.00 8.55
N PRO A 235 37.41 -21.45 8.75
CA PRO A 235 37.67 -22.71 9.43
C PRO A 235 37.47 -22.51 10.93
N THR A 236 36.33 -22.94 11.47
CA THR A 236 36.21 -23.13 12.92
C THR A 236 36.99 -24.40 13.28
N SER A 237 38.21 -24.22 13.78
CA SER A 237 39.02 -25.31 14.35
C SER A 237 38.32 -25.88 15.59
N VAL A 238 37.83 -27.12 15.52
CA VAL A 238 37.57 -27.93 16.71
C VAL A 238 38.65 -28.99 16.79
N ASN A 239 39.74 -28.65 17.49
CA ASN A 239 40.65 -29.63 18.05
C ASN A 239 39.98 -30.22 19.29
N HIS A 240 39.68 -31.52 19.32
CA HIS A 240 39.78 -32.29 20.55
C HIS A 240 39.78 -33.80 20.24
N LEU A 241 40.96 -34.39 20.38
CA LEU A 241 41.23 -35.69 21.02
C LEU A 241 40.07 -36.69 21.09
N ASP A 242 40.15 -37.76 20.31
CA ASP A 242 40.03 -39.09 20.93
C ASP A 242 40.90 -40.13 20.21
N LYS A 243 41.95 -40.55 20.92
CA LYS A 243 42.70 -41.78 20.71
C LYS A 243 42.38 -42.63 21.93
N SER A 244 41.71 -43.76 21.76
CA SER A 244 42.07 -45.10 22.30
C SER A 244 40.84 -45.99 22.56
N ALA A 245 41.04 -47.30 22.36
CA ALA A 245 40.17 -48.45 22.65
C ALA A 245 38.98 -48.61 21.67
N VAL A 246 38.90 -49.67 20.87
CA VAL A 246 38.89 -51.08 21.29
C VAL A 246 39.64 -51.97 20.29
N THR A 247 40.49 -52.83 20.85
CA THR A 247 41.27 -53.92 20.25
C THR A 247 40.41 -55.19 20.15
N GLU A 248 40.89 -56.19 19.40
CA GLU A 248 40.46 -57.61 19.28
C GLU A 248 39.46 -57.91 18.14
N ASN A 249 39.64 -58.94 17.30
CA ASN A 249 40.69 -59.94 17.08
C ASN A 249 40.45 -60.54 15.68
N ASN A 250 41.51 -60.71 14.88
CA ASN A 250 41.55 -61.70 13.78
C ASN A 250 42.10 -63.02 14.35
N PRO A 251 41.76 -64.18 13.79
CA PRO A 251 42.79 -64.95 13.08
C PRO A 251 42.30 -65.71 11.82
N PRO A 252 43.22 -66.33 11.05
CA PRO A 252 43.12 -66.47 9.59
C PRO A 252 42.87 -67.91 9.08
N ASP A 253 43.06 -68.06 7.76
CA ASP A 253 43.31 -69.27 6.94
C ASP A 253 42.09 -69.88 6.22
N ARG A 254 42.12 -69.92 4.87
CA ARG A 254 42.89 -70.87 4.06
C ARG A 254 42.54 -70.73 2.56
N GLN A 255 43.58 -70.87 1.74
CA GLN A 255 43.61 -70.97 0.28
C GLN A 255 42.67 -72.04 -0.30
N VAL A 256 42.03 -71.75 -1.45
CA VAL A 256 42.20 -72.45 -2.75
C VAL A 256 42.07 -71.42 -3.86
#